data_AF-A0A842ZVA4-F1
#
_entry.id   AF-A0A842ZVA4-F1
#
_cell.length_a   1.000
_cell.length_b   1.000
_cell.length_c   1.000
_cell.angle_alpha   90.00
_cell.angle_beta   90.00
_cell.angle_gamma   90.00
#
_symmetry.space_group_name_H-M   'P 1'
#
loop_
_entity.id
_entity.type
_entity.pdbx_description
1 polymer ?
#
loop_
_entity_poly.entity_id
_entity_poly.type
_entity_poly.pdbx_seq_one_letter_code
_entity_poly.pdbx_strand_id
1 'polypeptide(L)'
;MSNQYKKKEKESDTHSWEKVERKLPDGFSYYYLICKECHLVRYPGPELQKIQDYSKKNLFLSVRDWILLLLHIGESIYIDNPKKNYIAGITRFQKMLFLIFYEFAPENDIPTENPGFYGYKYGPYSDIIDEAIDFLISNEDIIVTGVKSSSKEKFSLTDKGNEKAKNILSKLTQQQREKLVEFRLYWDQKTTKGLVTLSTS
;
A
#
# COMPACT_ATOMS: atom_id res chain seq x y z
N MET A 1 12.39 20.57 -15.46
CA MET A 1 11.44 21.56 -14.92
C MET A 1 10.71 20.94 -13.74
N SER A 2 11.03 21.40 -12.53
CA SER A 2 10.55 20.86 -11.26
C SER A 2 9.06 21.12 -11.09
N ASN A 3 8.25 20.06 -11.11
CA ASN A 3 6.87 20.17 -10.66
C ASN A 3 6.90 20.19 -9.13
N GLN A 4 7.06 21.39 -8.59
CA GLN A 4 6.78 21.71 -7.19
C GLN A 4 5.29 21.47 -6.97
N TYR A 5 4.93 20.24 -6.61
CA TYR A 5 3.70 20.03 -5.87
C TYR A 5 3.86 20.86 -4.60
N LYS A 6 3.18 22.01 -4.56
CA LYS A 6 3.05 22.83 -3.36
C LYS A 6 2.55 21.91 -2.25
N LYS A 7 3.48 21.40 -1.45
CA LYS A 7 3.24 20.99 -0.08
C LYS A 7 2.39 22.12 0.49
N LYS A 8 1.12 21.86 0.78
CA LYS A 8 0.38 22.78 1.64
C LYS A 8 1.06 22.65 2.99
N GLU A 9 2.14 23.41 3.17
CA GLU A 9 2.57 23.89 4.46
C GLU A 9 1.40 24.74 4.96
N LYS A 10 0.37 24.07 5.49
CA LYS A 10 -0.48 24.68 6.48
C LYS A 10 0.38 24.76 7.72
N GLU A 11 1.15 25.83 7.81
CA GLU A 11 1.70 26.37 9.04
C GLU A 11 0.52 26.73 9.95
N SER A 12 -0.02 25.73 10.65
CA SER A 12 -0.73 25.86 11.92
C SER A 12 -0.69 24.46 12.56
N ASP A 13 0.38 24.20 13.32
CA ASP A 13 0.74 22.92 13.94
C ASP A 13 -0.22 22.47 15.07
N THR A 14 -1.51 22.39 14.79
CA THR A 14 -2.48 21.77 15.69
C THR A 14 -3.11 20.58 15.02
N HIS A 15 -2.35 19.49 14.94
CA HIS A 15 -2.91 18.18 14.65
C HIS A 15 -3.81 17.74 15.81
N SER A 16 -5.08 17.44 15.50
CA SER A 16 -5.99 16.78 16.43
C SER A 16 -5.79 15.27 16.34
N TRP A 17 -5.02 14.70 17.26
CA TRP A 17 -4.67 13.27 17.26
C TRP A 17 -5.73 12.43 17.95
N GLU A 18 -6.11 11.33 17.29
CA GLU A 18 -6.92 10.27 17.86
C GLU A 18 -6.08 9.01 18.05
N LYS A 19 -6.18 8.39 19.23
CA LYS A 19 -5.57 7.10 19.52
C LYS A 19 -6.48 5.99 19.01
N VAL A 20 -5.96 5.15 18.11
CA VAL A 20 -6.67 3.96 17.62
C VAL A 20 -5.98 2.71 18.14
N GLU A 21 -6.70 1.93 18.95
CA GLU A 21 -6.21 0.66 19.47
C GLU A 21 -6.48 -0.49 18.49
N ARG A 22 -5.52 -1.39 18.40
CA ARG A 22 -5.59 -2.60 17.58
C ARG A 22 -5.20 -3.80 18.43
N LYS A 23 -5.99 -4.87 18.32
CA LYS A 23 -5.74 -6.15 18.96
C LYS A 23 -5.93 -7.25 17.93
N LEU A 24 -4.92 -8.09 17.77
CA LEU A 24 -4.92 -9.24 16.87
C LEU A 24 -5.51 -10.47 17.58
N PRO A 25 -5.96 -11.50 16.82
CA PRO A 25 -6.56 -12.70 17.39
C PRO A 25 -5.67 -13.48 18.36
N ASP A 26 -4.34 -13.41 18.18
CA ASP A 26 -3.35 -14.06 19.03
C ASP A 26 -3.05 -13.29 20.34
N GLY A 27 -3.73 -12.16 20.55
CA GLY A 27 -3.60 -11.30 21.72
C GLY A 27 -2.54 -10.19 21.59
N PHE A 28 -1.78 -10.13 20.49
CA PHE A 28 -0.89 -9.01 20.24
C PHE A 28 -1.71 -7.72 20.10
N SER A 29 -1.25 -6.64 20.74
CA SER A 29 -1.94 -5.36 20.70
C SER A 29 -0.96 -4.21 20.52
N TYR A 30 -1.38 -3.22 19.75
CA TYR A 30 -0.66 -1.98 19.55
C TYR A 30 -1.64 -0.83 19.38
N TYR A 31 -1.13 0.40 19.37
CA TYR A 31 -1.93 1.54 18.94
C TYR A 31 -1.14 2.45 18.00
N TYR A 32 -1.88 3.23 17.22
CA TYR A 32 -1.33 4.32 16.43
C TYR A 32 -2.15 5.59 16.67
N LEU A 33 -1.57 6.73 16.30
CA LEU A 33 -2.24 8.02 16.30
C LEU A 33 -2.65 8.35 14.87
N ILE A 34 -3.88 8.80 14.66
CA ILE A 34 -4.34 9.33 13.38
C ILE A 34 -4.83 10.77 13.58
N CYS A 35 -4.45 11.67 12.69
CA CYS A 35 -4.97 13.03 12.73
C CYS A 35 -6.40 13.06 12.18
N LYS A 36 -7.36 13.60 12.94
CA LYS A 36 -8.77 13.70 12.51
C LYS A 36 -8.97 14.62 11.29
N GLU A 37 -8.05 15.55 11.08
CA GLU A 37 -8.17 16.56 10.02
C GLU A 37 -7.47 16.14 8.72
N CYS A 38 -6.24 15.63 8.82
CA CYS A 38 -5.42 15.31 7.65
C CYS A 38 -5.14 13.81 7.48
N HIS A 39 -5.65 12.95 8.38
CA HIS A 39 -5.50 11.50 8.35
C HIS A 39 -4.06 10.99 8.42
N LEU A 40 -3.08 11.86 8.69
CA LEU A 40 -1.70 11.48 8.94
C LEU A 40 -1.67 10.43 10.06
N VAL A 41 -1.01 9.31 9.81
CA VAL A 41 -0.82 8.23 10.80
C VAL A 41 0.58 8.32 11.39
N ARG A 42 0.69 8.14 12.71
CA ARG A 42 1.95 8.04 13.44
C ARG A 42 1.92 6.87 14.39
N TYR A 43 3.00 6.09 14.38
CA TYR A 43 3.26 5.07 15.39
C TYR A 43 4.21 5.65 16.42
N PRO A 44 3.80 5.77 17.70
CA PRO A 44 4.74 6.13 18.76
C PRO A 44 5.91 5.15 18.79
N GLY A 45 7.11 5.63 19.11
CA GLY A 45 8.34 4.82 19.10
C GLY A 45 8.22 3.44 19.78
N PRO A 46 7.66 3.35 21.01
CA PRO A 46 7.45 2.06 21.67
C PRO A 46 6.51 1.11 20.91
N GLU A 47 5.46 1.64 20.27
CA GLU A 47 4.50 0.84 19.50
C GLU A 47 5.11 0.39 18.17
N LEU A 48 5.89 1.25 17.52
CA LEU A 48 6.63 0.87 16.32
C LEU A 48 7.62 -0.26 16.61
N GLN A 49 8.36 -0.17 17.73
CA GLN A 49 9.28 -1.23 18.16
C GLN A 49 8.53 -2.55 18.43
N LYS A 50 7.38 -2.50 19.11
CA LYS A 50 6.53 -3.70 19.34
C LYS A 50 6.12 -4.36 18.03
N ILE A 51 5.64 -3.58 17.06
CA ILE A 51 5.24 -4.09 15.74
C ILE A 51 6.45 -4.72 15.02
N GLN A 52 7.61 -4.07 15.05
CA GLN A 52 8.84 -4.58 14.44
C GLN A 52 9.31 -5.88 15.08
N ASP A 53 9.22 -6.01 16.40
CA ASP A 53 9.61 -7.25 17.08
C ASP A 53 8.61 -8.39 16.85
N TYR A 54 7.32 -8.06 16.78
CA TYR A 54 6.26 -8.99 16.44
C TYR A 54 6.41 -9.54 15.00
N SER A 55 6.67 -8.65 14.02
CA SER A 55 6.76 -9.01 12.59
C SER A 55 7.97 -9.88 12.23
N LYS A 56 8.97 -9.98 13.11
CA LYS A 56 10.10 -10.92 12.96
C LYS A 56 9.67 -12.38 13.07
N LYS A 57 8.60 -12.66 13.81
CA LYS A 57 8.15 -14.04 14.12
C LYS A 57 6.74 -14.34 13.64
N ASN A 58 5.93 -13.31 13.45
CA ASN A 58 4.53 -13.43 13.07
C ASN A 58 4.27 -12.68 11.77
N LEU A 59 3.17 -13.03 11.10
CA LEU A 59 2.70 -12.27 9.95
C LEU A 59 2.27 -10.88 10.41
N PHE A 60 2.82 -9.84 9.80
CA PHE A 60 2.37 -8.46 9.86
C PHE A 60 2.93 -7.75 8.63
N LEU A 61 2.06 -7.21 7.77
CA LEU A 61 2.48 -6.61 6.51
C LEU A 61 2.46 -5.08 6.58
N SER A 62 3.57 -4.47 6.17
CA SER A 62 3.68 -3.02 5.95
C SER A 62 3.14 -2.61 4.58
N VAL A 63 3.02 -1.31 4.32
CA VAL A 63 2.70 -0.74 3.00
C VAL A 63 3.72 -1.16 1.96
N ARG A 64 4.99 -1.22 2.33
CA ARG A 64 6.05 -1.68 1.44
C ARG A 64 5.85 -3.14 1.04
N ASP A 65 5.45 -3.98 1.99
CA ASP A 65 5.18 -5.40 1.73
C ASP A 65 4.00 -5.56 0.76
N TRP A 66 2.92 -4.79 0.94
CA TRP A 66 1.77 -4.82 0.04
C TRP A 66 2.08 -4.31 -1.37
N ILE A 67 2.89 -3.26 -1.49
CA ILE A 67 3.37 -2.77 -2.79
C ILE A 67 4.12 -3.88 -3.53
N LEU A 68 5.08 -4.54 -2.86
CA LEU A 68 5.86 -5.62 -3.44
C LEU A 68 5.00 -6.81 -3.83
N LEU A 69 4.08 -7.25 -2.95
CA LEU A 69 3.17 -8.36 -3.22
C LEU A 69 2.26 -8.08 -4.42
N LEU A 70 1.64 -6.89 -4.49
CA LEU A 70 0.74 -6.56 -5.60
C LEU A 70 1.44 -6.56 -6.95
N LEU A 71 2.68 -6.09 -7.01
CA LEU A 71 3.49 -6.11 -8.23
C LEU A 71 3.90 -7.54 -8.59
N HIS A 72 4.37 -8.32 -7.60
CA HIS A 72 4.80 -9.71 -7.80
C HIS A 72 3.68 -10.60 -8.32
N ILE A 73 2.48 -10.49 -7.75
CA ILE A 73 1.33 -11.25 -8.20
C ILE A 73 1.00 -10.90 -9.65
N GLY A 74 1.04 -9.62 -10.03
CA GLY A 74 0.89 -9.19 -11.43
C GLY A 74 1.93 -9.80 -12.37
N GLU A 75 3.21 -9.82 -11.97
CA GLU A 75 4.27 -10.48 -12.75
C GLU A 75 4.04 -11.99 -12.89
N SER A 76 3.63 -12.67 -11.82
CA SER A 76 3.39 -14.12 -11.81
C SER A 76 2.20 -14.54 -12.69
N ILE A 77 1.13 -13.73 -12.72
CA ILE A 77 -0.06 -13.98 -13.52
C ILE A 77 0.22 -13.77 -15.02
N TYR A 78 1.02 -12.75 -15.35
CA TYR A 78 1.25 -12.31 -16.72
C TYR A 78 2.64 -12.67 -17.23
N ILE A 79 3.16 -13.84 -16.83
CA ILE A 79 4.49 -14.32 -17.25
C ILE A 79 4.63 -14.36 -18.79
N ASP A 80 3.56 -14.77 -19.48
CA ASP A 80 3.51 -14.83 -20.94
C ASP A 80 3.08 -13.51 -21.60
N ASN A 81 2.79 -12.47 -20.80
CA ASN A 81 2.39 -11.15 -21.29
C ASN A 81 3.11 -10.01 -20.55
N PRO A 82 4.38 -9.75 -20.88
CA PRO A 82 5.18 -8.68 -20.29
C PRO A 82 4.58 -7.28 -20.49
N LYS A 83 3.56 -7.11 -21.34
CA LYS A 83 2.86 -5.82 -21.49
C LYS A 83 1.83 -5.56 -20.38
N LYS A 84 1.63 -6.51 -19.46
CA LYS A 84 0.68 -6.42 -18.34
C LYS A 84 1.32 -6.65 -16.96
N ASN A 85 2.62 -6.94 -16.89
CA ASN A 85 3.35 -7.24 -15.65
C ASN A 85 3.72 -5.97 -14.83
N TYR A 86 2.84 -4.97 -14.81
CA TYR A 86 3.05 -3.70 -14.11
C TYR A 86 1.72 -3.13 -13.60
N ILE A 87 1.81 -2.12 -12.73
CA ILE A 87 0.67 -1.24 -12.42
C ILE A 87 0.88 0.08 -13.15
N ALA A 88 -0.15 0.55 -13.87
CA ALA A 88 -0.10 1.82 -14.58
C ALA A 88 -0.75 2.97 -13.80
N GLY A 89 0.05 4.00 -13.52
CA GLY A 89 -0.35 5.27 -12.92
C GLY A 89 -0.54 5.22 -11.40
N ILE A 90 0.06 6.18 -10.69
CA ILE A 90 -0.01 6.27 -9.22
C ILE A 90 -1.43 6.27 -8.66
N THR A 91 -2.40 6.93 -9.32
CA THR A 91 -3.80 6.94 -8.87
C THR A 91 -4.42 5.55 -8.85
N ARG A 92 -4.10 4.70 -9.83
CA ARG A 92 -4.59 3.32 -9.86
C ARG A 92 -3.96 2.52 -8.72
N PHE A 93 -2.66 2.71 -8.50
CA PHE A 93 -1.92 2.03 -7.46
C PHE A 93 -2.48 2.37 -6.06
N GLN A 94 -2.66 3.67 -5.77
CA GLN A 94 -3.27 4.17 -4.53
C GLN A 94 -4.66 3.55 -4.28
N LYS A 95 -5.52 3.46 -5.31
CA LYS A 95 -6.84 2.82 -5.18
C LYS A 95 -6.77 1.32 -4.92
N MET A 96 -5.88 0.60 -5.61
CA MET A 96 -5.71 -0.83 -5.37
C MET A 96 -5.20 -1.09 -3.95
N LEU A 97 -4.25 -0.28 -3.47
CA LEU A 97 -3.79 -0.36 -2.09
C LEU A 97 -4.91 -0.01 -1.11
N PHE A 98 -5.73 1.01 -1.37
CA PHE A 98 -6.90 1.31 -0.54
C PHE A 98 -7.80 0.07 -0.34
N LEU A 99 -8.15 -0.60 -1.44
CA LEU A 99 -8.93 -1.83 -1.41
C LEU A 99 -8.21 -2.96 -0.66
N ILE A 100 -6.88 -3.03 -0.77
CA ILE A 100 -6.10 -3.98 0.04
C ILE A 100 -6.27 -3.71 1.53
N PHE A 101 -6.06 -2.46 1.97
CA PHE A 101 -6.04 -2.11 3.39
C PHE A 101 -7.42 -2.12 4.05
N TYR A 102 -8.48 -1.77 3.31
CA TYR A 102 -9.81 -1.57 3.87
C TYR A 102 -10.78 -2.71 3.58
N GLU A 103 -10.48 -3.57 2.60
CA GLU A 103 -11.35 -4.71 2.23
C GLU A 103 -10.57 -6.03 2.30
N PHE A 104 -9.57 -6.22 1.43
CA PHE A 104 -8.91 -7.52 1.27
C PHE A 104 -8.20 -8.02 2.54
N ALA A 105 -7.34 -7.20 3.15
CA ALA A 105 -6.54 -7.63 4.29
C ALA A 105 -7.42 -7.92 5.53
N PRO A 106 -8.40 -7.07 5.89
CA PRO A 106 -9.37 -7.40 6.94
C PRO A 106 -10.20 -8.66 6.66
N GLU A 107 -10.73 -8.84 5.45
CA GLU A 107 -11.55 -10.02 5.08
C GLU A 107 -10.77 -11.34 5.07
N ASN A 108 -9.43 -11.27 5.08
CA ASN A 108 -8.55 -12.42 5.02
C ASN A 108 -7.65 -12.58 6.25
N ASP A 109 -7.98 -11.86 7.33
CA ASP A 109 -7.27 -11.89 8.61
C ASP A 109 -5.75 -11.65 8.46
N ILE A 110 -5.37 -10.74 7.56
CA ILE A 110 -3.97 -10.36 7.36
C ILE A 110 -3.69 -9.07 8.14
N PRO A 111 -2.96 -9.15 9.27
CA PRO A 111 -2.63 -7.96 10.06
C PRO A 111 -1.71 -7.03 9.28
N THR A 112 -2.05 -5.73 9.29
CA THR A 112 -1.41 -4.73 8.45
C THR A 112 -1.29 -3.38 9.14
N GLU A 113 -0.33 -2.56 8.69
CA GLU A 113 -0.28 -1.15 9.09
C GLU A 113 -1.44 -0.35 8.46
N ASN A 114 -1.81 0.76 9.11
CA ASN A 114 -2.72 1.74 8.54
C ASN A 114 -1.93 2.81 7.75
N PRO A 115 -2.19 2.98 6.44
CA PRO A 115 -1.52 3.99 5.59
C PRO A 115 -2.11 5.41 5.72
N GLY A 116 -3.19 5.62 6.47
CA GLY A 116 -3.76 6.95 6.68
C GLY A 116 -4.44 7.54 5.45
N PHE A 117 -5.30 6.78 4.77
CA PHE A 117 -6.00 7.27 3.59
C PHE A 117 -6.95 8.43 3.91
N TYR A 118 -6.97 9.43 3.02
CA TYR A 118 -7.94 10.52 2.99
C TYR A 118 -8.55 10.71 1.60
N GLY A 119 -9.67 11.41 1.55
CA GLY A 119 -10.34 11.75 0.28
C GLY A 119 -9.55 12.80 -0.51
N TYR A 120 -9.25 12.49 -1.77
CA TYR A 120 -8.58 13.40 -2.70
C TYR A 120 -9.35 13.50 -4.03
N LYS A 121 -9.02 14.49 -4.88
CA LYS A 121 -9.73 14.82 -6.13
C LYS A 121 -9.98 13.61 -7.04
N TYR A 122 -9.14 12.58 -6.97
CA TYR A 122 -9.19 11.40 -7.85
C TYR A 122 -9.52 10.10 -7.12
N GLY A 123 -9.89 10.16 -5.84
CA GLY A 123 -10.17 9.01 -4.99
C GLY A 123 -9.35 9.00 -3.69
N PRO A 124 -9.28 7.86 -2.98
CA PRO A 124 -8.45 7.73 -1.79
C PRO A 124 -6.97 7.95 -2.12
N TYR A 125 -6.27 8.65 -1.24
CA TYR A 125 -4.84 8.92 -1.35
C TYR A 125 -4.15 8.84 0.02
N SER A 126 -2.89 8.44 0.02
CA SER A 126 -2.03 8.37 1.21
C SER A 126 -0.62 8.83 0.86
N ASP A 127 -0.10 9.81 1.62
CA ASP A 127 1.30 10.25 1.50
C ASP A 127 2.28 9.12 1.87
N ILE A 128 1.92 8.25 2.83
CA ILE A 128 2.75 7.11 3.27
C ILE A 128 3.00 6.14 2.12
N ILE A 129 2.03 5.95 1.22
CA ILE A 129 2.20 5.10 0.03
C ILE A 129 3.21 5.72 -0.94
N ASP A 130 3.15 7.03 -1.17
CA ASP A 130 4.12 7.71 -2.05
C ASP A 130 5.53 7.63 -1.45
N GLU A 131 5.67 7.86 -0.14
CA GLU A 131 6.95 7.69 0.58
C GLU A 131 7.47 6.24 0.53
N ALA A 132 6.58 5.25 0.63
CA ALA A 132 6.94 3.84 0.53
C ALA A 132 7.41 3.47 -0.89
N ILE A 133 6.76 4.00 -1.92
CA ILE A 133 7.18 3.84 -3.33
C ILE A 133 8.56 4.47 -3.53
N ASP A 134 8.76 5.73 -3.12
CA ASP A 134 10.05 6.42 -3.26
C ASP A 134 11.18 5.67 -2.52
N PHE A 135 10.90 5.10 -1.35
CA PHE A 135 11.83 4.25 -0.61
C PHE A 135 12.16 2.94 -1.35
N LEU A 136 11.17 2.30 -1.98
CA LEU A 136 11.40 1.06 -2.73
C LEU A 136 12.17 1.33 -4.04
N ILE A 137 11.96 2.50 -4.67
CA ILE A 137 12.75 2.95 -5.83
C ILE A 137 14.20 3.19 -5.42
N SER A 138 14.42 3.95 -4.33
CA SER A 138 15.79 4.28 -3.88
C SER A 138 16.58 3.05 -3.43
N ASN A 139 15.89 2.00 -2.99
CA ASN A 139 16.48 0.71 -2.67
C ASN A 139 16.58 -0.25 -3.86
N GLU A 140 16.22 0.16 -5.07
CA GLU A 140 16.23 -0.68 -6.28
C GLU A 140 15.36 -1.94 -6.15
N ASP A 141 14.30 -1.91 -5.35
CA ASP A 141 13.34 -3.00 -5.24
C ASP A 141 12.25 -2.87 -6.34
N ILE A 142 11.95 -1.65 -6.77
CA ILE A 142 11.02 -1.37 -7.87
C ILE A 142 11.65 -0.43 -8.89
N ILE A 143 11.24 -0.56 -10.14
CA ILE A 143 11.55 0.37 -11.22
C ILE A 143 10.30 1.10 -11.69
N VAL A 144 10.48 2.37 -12.03
CA VAL A 144 9.42 3.21 -12.59
C VAL A 144 9.82 3.65 -14.00
N THR A 145 8.94 3.41 -14.96
CA THR A 145 9.14 3.82 -16.37
C THR A 145 7.97 4.66 -16.87
N GLY A 146 8.17 5.38 -17.97
CA GLY A 146 7.14 6.24 -18.57
C GLY A 146 7.10 7.65 -17.99
N VAL A 147 5.96 8.34 -18.16
CA VAL A 147 5.82 9.75 -17.77
C VAL A 147 5.27 9.84 -16.34
N LYS A 148 6.06 10.41 -15.43
CA LYS A 148 5.72 10.58 -14.00
C LYS A 148 4.35 11.23 -13.81
N SER A 149 3.59 10.77 -12.82
CA SER A 149 2.27 11.31 -12.46
C SER A 149 1.25 11.26 -13.60
N SER A 150 1.36 10.27 -14.49
CA SER A 150 0.42 10.07 -15.60
C SER A 150 -0.03 8.61 -15.68
N SER A 151 -1.05 8.33 -16.50
CA SER A 151 -1.46 6.94 -16.80
C SER A 151 -0.40 6.14 -17.56
N LYS A 152 0.66 6.79 -18.06
CA LYS A 152 1.79 6.14 -18.73
C LYS A 152 2.93 5.77 -17.77
N GLU A 153 2.87 6.21 -16.52
CA GLU A 153 3.78 5.78 -15.46
C GLU A 153 3.55 4.29 -15.15
N LYS A 154 4.60 3.49 -15.09
CA LYS A 154 4.52 2.05 -14.87
C LYS A 154 5.46 1.63 -13.75
N PHE A 155 4.93 0.86 -12.81
CA PHE A 155 5.67 0.30 -11.67
C PHE A 155 5.85 -1.20 -11.89
N SER A 156 7.07 -1.69 -11.79
CA SER A 156 7.45 -3.12 -11.89
C SER A 156 8.51 -3.47 -10.85
N LEU A 157 8.69 -4.75 -10.54
CA LEU A 157 9.76 -5.18 -9.65
C LEU A 157 11.10 -5.26 -10.39
N THR A 158 12.17 -5.14 -9.63
CA THR A 158 13.48 -5.67 -10.02
C THR A 158 13.61 -7.13 -9.56
N ASP A 159 14.66 -7.82 -9.97
CA ASP A 159 14.97 -9.16 -9.44
C ASP A 159 15.07 -9.16 -7.91
N LYS A 160 15.71 -8.13 -7.35
CA LYS A 160 15.84 -7.91 -5.90
C LYS A 160 14.47 -7.75 -5.23
N GLY A 161 13.60 -6.93 -5.82
CA GLY A 161 12.24 -6.74 -5.33
C GLY A 161 11.41 -8.01 -5.41
N ASN A 162 11.59 -8.80 -6.48
CA ASN A 162 10.91 -10.07 -6.68
C ASN A 162 11.30 -11.11 -5.63
N GLU A 163 12.58 -11.23 -5.30
CA GLU A 163 13.03 -12.11 -4.21
C GLU A 163 12.47 -11.70 -2.85
N LYS A 164 12.41 -10.39 -2.55
CA LYS A 164 11.73 -9.90 -1.33
C LYS A 164 10.25 -10.23 -1.34
N ALA A 165 9.56 -10.01 -2.46
CA ALA A 165 8.14 -10.30 -2.59
C ALA A 165 7.84 -11.79 -2.41
N LYS A 166 8.65 -12.70 -2.97
CA LYS A 166 8.54 -14.15 -2.74
C LYS A 166 8.68 -14.51 -1.27
N ASN A 167 9.65 -13.92 -0.58
CA ASN A 167 9.86 -14.14 0.86
C ASN A 167 8.70 -13.61 1.72
N ILE A 168 7.99 -12.58 1.27
CA ILE A 168 6.78 -12.10 1.94
C ILE A 168 5.61 -13.04 1.62
N LEU A 169 5.45 -13.42 0.35
CA LEU A 169 4.37 -14.29 -0.13
C LEU A 169 4.39 -15.67 0.54
N SER A 170 5.58 -16.20 0.86
CA SER A 170 5.73 -17.47 1.58
C SER A 170 5.17 -17.44 3.00
N LYS A 171 5.00 -16.26 3.60
CA LYS A 171 4.39 -16.07 4.93
C LYS A 171 2.86 -16.11 4.89
N LEU A 172 2.25 -15.97 3.71
CA LEU A 172 0.80 -16.10 3.55
C LEU A 172 0.40 -17.58 3.50
N THR A 173 -0.80 -17.89 3.95
CA THR A 173 -1.40 -19.21 3.73
C THR A 173 -1.71 -19.42 2.24
N GLN A 174 -1.88 -20.67 1.81
CA GLN A 174 -2.24 -20.97 0.42
C GLN A 174 -3.55 -20.28 0.01
N GLN A 175 -4.56 -20.31 0.87
CA GLN A 175 -5.84 -19.66 0.63
C GLN A 175 -5.70 -18.13 0.48
N GLN A 176 -4.89 -17.49 1.32
CA GLN A 176 -4.62 -16.04 1.20
C GLN A 176 -3.90 -15.70 -0.11
N ARG A 177 -2.96 -16.54 -0.57
CA ARG A 177 -2.28 -16.35 -1.86
C ARG A 177 -3.25 -16.46 -3.03
N GLU A 178 -4.11 -17.48 -3.04
CA GLU A 178 -5.10 -17.69 -4.09
C GLU A 178 -6.08 -16.52 -4.18
N LYS A 179 -6.62 -16.06 -3.04
CA LYS A 179 -7.49 -14.89 -3.00
C LYS A 179 -6.77 -13.61 -3.44
N LEU A 180 -5.48 -13.45 -3.14
CA LEU A 180 -4.71 -12.28 -3.60
C LEU A 180 -4.52 -12.29 -5.12
N VAL A 181 -4.32 -13.48 -5.72
CA VAL A 181 -4.30 -13.68 -7.17
C VAL A 181 -5.65 -13.31 -7.78
N GLU A 182 -6.76 -13.79 -7.22
CA GLU A 182 -8.11 -13.46 -7.66
C GLU A 182 -8.41 -11.96 -7.56
N PHE A 183 -8.05 -11.35 -6.42
CA PHE A 183 -8.15 -9.90 -6.22
C PHE A 183 -7.41 -9.14 -7.32
N ARG A 184 -6.17 -9.54 -7.59
CA ARG A 184 -5.34 -8.89 -8.61
C ARG A 184 -5.96 -9.02 -10.01
N LEU A 185 -6.38 -10.23 -10.38
CA LEU A 185 -7.01 -10.52 -11.67
C LEU A 185 -8.30 -9.71 -11.87
N TYR A 186 -9.15 -9.64 -10.85
CA TYR A 186 -10.43 -8.95 -10.91
C TYR A 186 -10.23 -7.44 -11.12
N TRP A 187 -9.38 -6.83 -10.31
CA TRP A 187 -9.16 -5.39 -10.37
C TRP A 187 -8.33 -4.96 -11.58
N ASP A 188 -7.54 -5.87 -12.14
CA ASP A 188 -6.81 -5.55 -13.37
C ASP A 188 -7.70 -5.34 -14.59
N GLN A 189 -8.87 -5.98 -14.61
CA GLN A 189 -9.89 -5.83 -15.64
C GLN A 189 -10.67 -4.51 -15.53
N LYS A 190 -10.60 -3.82 -14.38
CA LYS A 190 -11.31 -2.56 -14.16
C LYS A 190 -10.48 -1.37 -14.61
N THR A 191 -11.16 -0.33 -15.10
CA THR A 191 -10.51 0.96 -15.37
C THR A 191 -10.26 1.71 -14.06
N THR A 192 -9.35 2.70 -14.06
CA THR A 192 -9.06 3.52 -12.86
C THR A 192 -10.29 4.24 -12.30
N LYS A 193 -11.28 4.53 -13.15
CA LYS A 193 -12.57 5.09 -12.72
C LYS A 193 -13.46 4.06 -12.02
N GLY A 194 -13.38 2.79 -12.42
CA GLY A 194 -14.18 1.70 -11.86
C GLY A 194 -13.60 1.04 -10.61
N LEU A 195 -12.41 1.44 -10.15
CA LEU A 195 -11.80 0.90 -8.92
C LEU A 195 -12.44 1.48 -7.66
N VAL A 196 -12.51 2.81 -7.57
CA VAL A 196 -13.15 3.54 -6.47
C VAL A 196 -13.52 4.92 -7.01
N THR A 197 -14.79 5.29 -6.96
CA THR A 197 -15.24 6.68 -7.00
C THR A 197 -15.83 6.96 -5.63
N LEU A 198 -15.13 7.75 -4.81
CA LEU A 198 -15.75 8.34 -3.63
C LEU A 198 -16.86 9.26 -4.13
N SER A 199 -18.10 8.79 -4.10
CA SER A 199 -19.25 9.68 -4.10
C SER A 199 -19.17 10.48 -2.81
N THR A 200 -18.77 11.74 -2.93
CA THR A 200 -18.95 12.73 -1.87
C THR A 200 -20.41 12.68 -1.46
N SER A 201 -20.67 12.07 -0.31
CA SER A 201 -21.96 12.09 0.39
C SER A 201 -21.88 13.17 1.45
#